data_AF-A0A834NEQ6-F1
#
_entry.id   AF-A0A834NEQ6-F1
#
_cell.length_a   1.000
_cell.length_b   1.000
_cell.length_c   1.000
_cell.angle_alpha   90.00
_cell.angle_beta   90.00
_cell.angle_gamma   90.00
#
_symmetry.space_group_name_H-M   'P 1'
#
loop_
_entity.id
_entity.type
_entity.pdbx_description
1 polymer ?
#
loop_
_entity_poly.entity_id
_entity_poly.type
_entity_poly.pdbx_seq_one_letter_code
_entity_poly.pdbx_strand_id
1 'polypeptide(L)' 'MWYEVLPTVAIIAAGLGLPHVAAHYLCLQVYGTPMRRLLEEEWDLLMFMRDSRLCDRPQTAGKMGLENIPDD' A
#
# COMPACT_ATOMS: atom_id res chain seq x y z
N MET A 1 -18.96 -35.49 -12.47
CA MET A 1 -17.56 -35.82 -12.13
C MET A 1 -17.03 -34.79 -11.13
N TRP A 2 -16.14 -35.14 -10.20
CA TRP A 2 -15.70 -34.20 -9.14
C TRP A 2 -15.03 -32.92 -9.68
N TYR A 3 -14.42 -32.97 -10.86
CA TYR A 3 -13.75 -31.83 -11.49
C TYR A 3 -14.71 -30.76 -12.04
N GLU A 4 -16.01 -31.04 -12.16
CA GLU A 4 -17.02 -30.07 -12.63
C GLU A 4 -17.17 -28.87 -11.68
N VAL A 5 -16.67 -28.99 -10.45
CA VAL A 5 -16.62 -27.89 -9.47
C VAL A 5 -15.47 -26.92 -9.78
N LEU A 6 -14.42 -27.35 -10.48
CA LEU A 6 -13.22 -26.52 -10.72
C LEU A 6 -13.51 -25.20 -11.43
N PRO A 7 -14.38 -25.12 -12.47
CA PRO A 7 -14.73 -23.85 -13.10
C PRO A 7 -15.39 -22.87 -12.12
N THR A 8 -16.28 -23.35 -11.25
CA THR A 8 -16.95 -22.50 -10.26
C THR A 8 -15.96 -21.97 -9.21
N VAL A 9 -15.06 -22.82 -8.75
CA VAL A 9 -13.99 -22.43 -7.81
C VAL A 9 -13.03 -21.42 -8.46
N ALA A 10 -12.68 -21.62 -9.73
CA ALA A 10 -11.83 -20.69 -10.48
C ALA A 10 -12.49 -19.30 -10.61
N ILE A 11 -13.80 -19.25 -10.89
CA ILE A 11 -14.55 -17.98 -10.97
C ILE A 11 -14.55 -17.28 -9.60
N ILE A 12 -14.79 -18.02 -8.51
CA ILE A 12 -14.78 -17.45 -7.15
C ILE A 12 -13.39 -16.94 -6.80
N ALA A 13 -12.35 -17.75 -7.05
CA ALA A 13 -10.96 -17.37 -6.77
C ALA A 13 -10.53 -16.15 -7.58
N ALA A 14 -10.92 -16.06 -8.86
CA ALA A 14 -10.66 -14.88 -9.69
C ALA A 14 -11.43 -13.65 -9.17
N GLY A 15 -12.72 -13.82 -8.83
CA GLY A 15 -13.56 -12.75 -8.31
C GLY A 15 -13.04 -12.16 -6.99
N LEU A 16 -12.50 -12.99 -6.11
CA LEU A 16 -11.89 -12.55 -4.85
C LEU A 16 -10.44 -12.06 -5.03
N GLY A 17 -9.65 -12.72 -5.87
CA GLY A 17 -8.23 -12.43 -6.05
C GLY A 17 -7.95 -11.18 -6.88
N LEU A 18 -8.70 -10.94 -7.96
CA LEU A 18 -8.49 -9.80 -8.86
C LEU A 18 -8.55 -8.44 -8.14
N PRO A 19 -9.51 -8.17 -7.23
CA PRO A 19 -9.54 -6.92 -6.46
C PRO A 19 -8.27 -6.68 -5.64
N HIS A 20 -7.68 -7.71 -5.03
CA HIS A 20 -6.46 -7.58 -4.24
C HIS A 20 -5.25 -7.25 -5.13
N VAL A 21 -5.12 -7.94 -6.27
CA VAL A 21 -4.05 -7.66 -7.24
C VAL A 21 -4.20 -6.25 -7.81
N ALA A 22 -5.42 -5.86 -8.18
CA ALA A 22 -5.71 -4.51 -8.66
C ALA A 22 -5.36 -3.45 -7.59
N ALA A 23 -5.77 -3.66 -6.34
CA ALA A 23 -5.46 -2.75 -5.24
C ALA A 23 -3.96 -2.59 -5.00
N HIS A 24 -3.18 -3.67 -5.12
CA HIS A 24 -1.72 -3.62 -5.00
C HIS A 24 -1.09 -2.68 -6.03
N TYR A 25 -1.44 -2.85 -7.32
CA TYR A 25 -0.91 -2.01 -8.39
C TYR A 25 -1.43 -0.57 -8.33
N LEU A 26 -2.70 -0.38 -7.96
CA LEU A 26 -3.26 0.95 -7.75
C LEU A 26 -2.54 1.68 -6.61
N CYS A 27 -2.25 1.00 -5.50
CA CYS A 27 -1.49 1.59 -4.40
C CYS A 27 -0.09 1.98 -4.86
N LEU A 28 0.59 1.11 -5.61
CA LEU A 28 1.92 1.43 -6.14
C LEU A 28 1.90 2.69 -7.02
N GLN A 29 0.91 2.83 -7.88
CA GLN A 29 0.79 3.96 -8.80
C GLN A 29 0.44 5.28 -8.09
N VAL A 30 -0.50 5.23 -7.13
CA VAL A 30 -0.99 6.44 -6.45
C VAL A 30 -0.06 6.87 -5.32
N TYR A 31 0.47 5.91 -4.56
CA TYR A 31 1.17 6.16 -3.30
C TYR A 31 2.67 5.86 -3.37
N GLY A 32 3.16 5.22 -4.43
CA GLY A 32 4.56 4.83 -4.56
C GLY A 32 4.98 3.65 -3.66
N THR A 33 4.00 3.04 -2.98
CA THR A 33 4.16 1.85 -2.14
C THR A 33 3.04 0.85 -2.43
N PRO A 34 3.32 -0.45 -2.41
CA PRO A 34 2.30 -1.48 -2.66
C PRO A 34 1.24 -1.59 -1.55
N MET A 35 1.46 -0.92 -0.41
CA MET A 35 0.60 -0.99 0.77
C MET A 35 0.27 0.39 1.33
N ARG A 36 -0.95 0.47 1.89
CA ARG A 36 -1.50 1.49 2.79
C ARG A 36 -0.62 1.64 4.04
N ARG A 37 -0.19 2.83 4.46
CA ARG A 37 0.24 3.02 5.86
C ARG A 37 -0.99 2.95 6.76
N LEU A 38 -0.90 2.23 7.87
CA LEU A 38 -1.94 2.17 8.90
C LEU A 38 -1.94 3.49 9.69
N LEU A 39 -3.12 4.04 9.97
CA LEU A 39 -3.30 5.32 10.68
C LEU A 39 -4.36 5.20 11.77
N GLU A 40 -4.41 4.04 12.42
CA GLU A 40 -5.42 3.75 13.46
C GLU A 40 -5.04 4.40 14.78
N GLU A 41 -3.75 4.51 15.08
CA GLU A 41 -3.24 5.14 16.30
C GLU A 41 -2.99 6.63 16.10
N GLU A 42 -3.22 7.42 17.16
CA GLU A 42 -2.99 8.88 17.14
C GLU A 42 -1.53 9.20 16.78
N TRP A 43 -0.59 8.44 17.34
CA TRP A 43 0.83 8.60 17.04
C TRP A 43 1.13 8.42 15.54
N ASP A 44 0.59 7.37 14.92
CA ASP A 44 0.80 7.11 13.49
C ASP A 44 0.22 8.23 12.62
N LEU A 45 -0.92 8.79 13.03
CA LEU A 45 -1.55 9.91 12.35
C LEU A 45 -0.70 11.18 12.46
N LEU A 46 -0.20 11.50 13.67
CA LEU A 46 0.71 12.63 13.89
C LEU A 46 2.00 12.48 13.08
N MET A 47 2.59 11.28 13.06
CA MET A 47 3.79 10.99 12.27
C MET A 47 3.51 11.08 10.76
N PHE A 48 2.35 10.63 10.29
CA PHE A 48 1.96 10.77 8.89
C PHE A 48 1.79 12.25 8.49
N MET A 49 1.22 13.07 9.36
CA MET A 49 1.12 14.52 9.13
C MET A 49 2.50 15.19 9.14
N ARG A 50 3.40 14.80 10.04
CA ARG A 50 4.80 15.26 10.01
C ARG A 50 5.43 14.94 8.65
N ASP A 51 5.31 13.70 8.22
CA ASP A 51 5.86 13.22 6.95
C ASP A 51 5.25 13.96 5.74
N SER A 52 3.97 14.33 5.76
CA SER A 52 3.35 15.13 4.69
C SER A 52 3.88 16.56 4.58
N ARG A 53 4.50 17.08 5.64
CA ARG A 53 5.14 18.41 5.64
C ARG A 53 6.60 18.35 5.19
N LEU A 54 7.26 17.22 5.45
CA LEU A 54 8.66 17.00 5.10
C LEU A 54 8.84 16.44 3.67
N CYS A 55 7.80 15.80 3.13
CA CYS A 55 7.86 15.08 1.85
C CYS A 55 6.63 15.38 1.00
N ASP A 56 6.80 15.48 -0.32
CA ASP A 56 5.68 15.54 -1.27
C ASP A 56 4.80 14.28 -1.25
N ARG A 57 5.36 13.14 -0.81
CA ARG A 57 4.67 11.85 -0.72
C ARG A 57 4.86 11.20 0.66
N PRO A 58 3.89 11.36 1.59
CA PRO A 58 4.04 10.89 2.96
C PRO A 58 4.10 9.37 3.11
N GLN A 59 3.50 8.58 2.21
CA GLN A 59 3.64 7.12 2.26
C GLN A 59 5.06 6.62 1.98
N THR A 60 5.87 7.43 1.30
CA THR A 60 7.27 7.12 1.01
C THR A 60 8.25 7.80 1.96
N ALA A 61 7.78 8.50 2.99
CA ALA A 61 8.64 9.25 3.89
C ALA A 61 9.66 8.38 4.66
N GLY A 62 9.34 7.11 4.93
CA GLY A 62 10.31 6.15 5.49
C GLY A 62 11.49 5.81 4.55
N LYS A 63 11.45 6.27 3.29
CA LYS A 63 12.57 6.19 2.34
C LYS A 63 13.49 7.41 2.40
N MET A 64 13.13 8.46 3.15
CA MET A 64 14.05 9.56 3.46
C MET A 64 14.98 9.10 4.56
N GLY A 65 16.20 8.76 4.18
CA GLY A 65 17.26 8.44 5.11
C GLY A 65 18.06 9.68 5.52
N LEU A 66 19.28 9.42 6.00
CA LEU A 66 20.19 10.44 6.48
C LEU A 66 20.72 11.34 5.37
N GLU A 67 20.59 10.91 4.10
CA GLU A 67 20.99 11.69 2.93
C GLU A 67 20.23 13.01 2.76
N ASN A 68 19.10 13.17 3.46
CA ASN A 68 18.29 14.38 3.39
C ASN A 68 18.62 15.39 4.51
N ILE A 69 19.62 15.09 5.35
CA ILE A 69 20.10 15.95 6.43
C ILE A 69 21.30 16.76 5.89
N PRO A 70 21.36 18.09 6.08
CA PRO A 70 22.51 18.89 5.68
C PRO A 70 23.79 18.50 6.42
N ASP A 71 24.90 18.38 5.68
CA ASP A 71 26.25 18.18 6.23
C ASP A 71 26.84 19.54 6.68
N ASP A 72 26.28 20.15 7.73
CA ASP A 72 26.91 21.29 8.44
C ASP A 72 27.82 20.83 9.59
#